data_AF-A0A1V5UN30-F1
#
_entry.id   AF-A0A1V5UN30-F1
#
_cell.length_a   1.000
_cell.length_b   1.000
_cell.length_c   1.000
_cell.angle_alpha   90.00
_cell.angle_beta   90.00
_cell.angle_gamma   90.00
#
_symmetry.space_group_name_H-M   'P 1'
#
loop_
_entity.id
_entity.type
_entity.pdbx_description
1 polymer ?
#
loop_
_entity_poly.entity_id
_entity_poly.type
_entity_poly.pdbx_seq_one_letter_code
_entity_poly.pdbx_strand_id
1 'polypeptide(L)'
;MKKFLTGLAVLFALSSGMGAAEDAKAPPPDTKKASPEVRKEAPAPVQKPQGWTPFQLVFYPGMPSWAENSTVYGLKLGVPMTGGNGSVTGVEASFLYSGTRDVTGIQASWFGVANSHGLGPDGKGATIYGVQAGPTMAFTHSFYGLQAGSVSYVTQHSCGAQAGFANVSRKRLDGFQTGLANVSANEFNGFQFGPVNYVYKIFNGFQLGAVNIFSGEAFCGFQTGIVNVCTGKKGIQLGAVNVIADSWLPFMIIFNISL
;
A
#
# COMPACT_ATOMS: atom_id res chain seq x y z
N MET A 1 -25.48 -13.97 8.69
CA MET A 1 -25.05 -13.58 7.33
C MET A 1 -25.08 -12.06 7.10
N LYS A 2 -26.22 -11.35 7.20
CA LYS A 2 -26.27 -9.88 6.95
C LYS A 2 -25.28 -9.05 7.78
N LYS A 3 -25.14 -9.29 9.08
CA LYS A 3 -24.18 -8.58 9.96
C LYS A 3 -22.70 -8.89 9.64
N PHE A 4 -22.40 -10.09 9.13
CA PHE A 4 -21.06 -10.48 8.68
C PHE A 4 -20.70 -9.80 7.36
N LEU A 5 -21.67 -9.70 6.43
CA LEU A 5 -21.56 -8.89 5.21
C LEU A 5 -21.39 -7.39 5.51
N THR A 6 -22.00 -6.86 6.58
CA THR A 6 -21.77 -5.48 7.02
C THR A 6 -20.35 -5.25 7.55
N GLY A 7 -19.77 -6.21 8.28
CA GLY A 7 -18.36 -6.16 8.70
C GLY A 7 -17.39 -6.22 7.51
N LEU A 8 -17.71 -7.06 6.51
CA LEU A 8 -17.02 -7.11 5.23
C LEU A 8 -17.07 -5.74 4.53
N ALA A 9 -18.23 -5.08 4.53
CA ALA A 9 -18.43 -3.77 3.93
C ALA A 9 -17.62 -2.66 4.63
N VAL A 10 -17.40 -2.74 5.94
CA VAL A 10 -16.54 -1.78 6.68
C VAL A 10 -15.06 -2.01 6.35
N LEU A 11 -14.61 -3.26 6.25
CA LEU A 11 -13.24 -3.59 5.80
C LEU A 11 -13.03 -3.19 4.32
N PHE A 12 -14.08 -3.32 3.49
CA PHE A 12 -14.09 -2.85 2.10
C PHE A 12 -14.17 -1.32 2.01
N ALA A 13 -14.83 -0.65 2.95
CA ALA A 13 -14.84 0.81 3.07
C ALA A 13 -13.47 1.34 3.48
N LEU A 14 -12.72 0.62 4.33
CA LEU A 14 -11.33 0.95 4.66
C LEU A 14 -10.38 0.77 3.47
N SER A 15 -10.67 -0.14 2.52
CA SER A 15 -9.89 -0.29 1.29
C SER A 15 -10.27 0.70 0.18
N SER A 16 -11.54 1.08 0.08
CA SER A 16 -12.07 2.03 -0.93
C SER A 16 -12.06 3.49 -0.48
N GLY A 17 -12.05 3.76 0.82
CA GLY A 17 -12.14 5.09 1.41
C GLY A 17 -10.80 5.80 1.58
N MET A 18 -10.22 6.26 0.48
CA MET A 18 -9.40 7.48 0.39
C MET A 18 -8.80 7.56 -1.02
N GLY A 19 -9.19 8.59 -1.78
CA GLY A 19 -8.80 8.76 -3.18
C GLY A 19 -9.80 8.12 -4.13
N ALA A 20 -10.91 8.83 -4.36
CA ALA A 20 -11.58 8.81 -5.65
C ALA A 20 -10.60 9.38 -6.68
N ALA A 21 -9.88 8.49 -7.37
CA ALA A 21 -9.48 8.73 -8.74
C ALA A 21 -10.33 7.75 -9.52
N GLU A 22 -11.43 8.24 -10.09
CA GLU A 22 -12.17 7.50 -11.10
C GLU A 22 -11.17 7.00 -12.15
N ASP A 23 -11.22 5.71 -12.46
CA ASP A 23 -10.63 5.19 -13.68
C ASP A 23 -11.23 5.98 -14.83
N ALA A 24 -10.48 6.95 -15.36
CA ALA A 24 -10.84 7.68 -16.55
C ALA A 24 -10.90 6.65 -17.69
N LYS A 25 -12.11 6.18 -17.97
CA LYS A 25 -12.41 5.26 -19.06
C LYS A 25 -12.01 5.97 -20.35
N ALA A 26 -10.92 5.50 -20.98
CA ALA A 26 -10.46 6.03 -22.26
C ALA A 26 -11.61 6.00 -23.27
N PRO A 27 -11.88 7.09 -24.01
CA PRO A 27 -12.89 7.07 -25.05
C PRO A 27 -12.50 6.07 -26.15
N PRO A 28 -13.47 5.42 -26.81
CA PRO A 28 -13.21 4.44 -27.86
C PRO A 28 -12.45 5.10 -29.04
N PRO A 29 -11.59 4.34 -29.74
CA PRO A 29 -10.75 4.90 -30.79
C PRO A 29 -11.58 5.31 -32.02
N ASP A 30 -11.55 6.61 -32.34
CA ASP A 30 -12.09 7.15 -33.58
C ASP A 30 -11.27 6.65 -34.77
N THR A 31 -11.84 5.70 -35.50
CA THR A 31 -11.33 5.24 -36.80
C THR A 31 -11.74 6.22 -37.88
N LYS A 32 -10.91 7.25 -38.10
CA LYS A 32 -10.65 7.95 -39.38
C LYS A 32 -10.03 9.32 -39.11
N LYS A 33 -8.71 9.41 -39.14
CA LYS A 33 -7.93 10.55 -39.64
C LYS A 33 -6.49 10.09 -39.86
N ALA A 34 -5.98 10.33 -41.07
CA ALA A 34 -4.64 9.99 -41.47
C ALA A 34 -3.62 10.62 -40.52
N SER A 35 -2.67 9.81 -40.07
CA SER A 35 -1.57 10.18 -39.17
C SER A 35 -0.67 11.25 -39.80
N PRO A 36 -0.47 12.42 -39.17
CA PRO A 36 0.69 13.24 -39.44
C PRO A 36 1.93 12.49 -38.95
N GLU A 37 2.99 12.48 -39.76
CA GLU A 37 4.28 11.89 -39.41
C GLU A 37 4.72 12.34 -38.02
N VAL A 38 4.94 11.36 -37.12
CA VAL A 38 5.54 11.59 -35.81
C VAL A 38 6.99 12.04 -36.06
N ARG A 39 7.21 13.34 -36.07
CA ARG A 39 8.54 13.90 -35.91
C ARG A 39 9.04 13.36 -34.57
N LYS A 40 10.06 12.51 -34.58
CA LYS A 40 10.73 12.03 -33.38
C LYS A 40 11.26 13.27 -32.64
N GLU A 41 10.48 13.79 -31.69
CA GLU A 41 10.99 14.73 -30.71
C GLU A 41 12.15 14.02 -30.01
N ALA A 42 13.33 14.62 -30.08
CA ALA A 42 14.47 14.14 -29.34
C ALA A 42 14.05 13.96 -27.87
N PRO A 43 14.50 12.90 -27.18
CA PRO A 43 14.19 12.73 -25.77
C PRO A 43 14.50 14.05 -25.06
N ALA A 44 13.51 14.56 -24.31
CA ALA A 44 13.68 15.77 -23.51
C ALA A 44 15.02 15.67 -22.76
N PRO A 45 15.82 16.75 -22.72
CA PRO A 45 17.15 16.69 -22.14
C PRO A 45 17.05 16.06 -20.76
N VAL A 46 17.80 14.97 -20.55
CA VAL A 46 17.99 14.36 -19.23
C VAL A 46 18.33 15.52 -18.30
N GLN A 47 17.42 15.85 -17.39
CA GLN A 47 17.68 16.91 -16.42
C GLN A 47 18.98 16.52 -15.72
N LYS A 48 20.02 17.36 -15.91
CA LYS A 48 21.31 17.17 -15.24
C LYS A 48 21.03 16.94 -13.75
N PRO A 49 21.72 16.02 -13.06
CA PRO A 49 21.58 15.87 -11.63
C PRO A 49 21.85 17.24 -11.00
N GLN A 50 20.79 17.91 -10.58
CA GLN A 50 20.84 19.32 -10.24
C GLN A 50 21.31 19.41 -8.79
N GLY A 51 22.63 19.46 -8.61
CA GLY A 51 23.31 19.74 -7.35
C GLY A 51 23.21 18.62 -6.31
N TRP A 52 24.35 18.07 -5.92
CA TRP A 52 24.45 17.26 -4.71
C TRP A 52 24.08 18.14 -3.50
N THR A 53 22.92 17.88 -2.89
CA THR A 53 22.44 18.62 -1.72
C THR A 53 22.50 17.70 -0.50
N PRO A 54 23.55 17.76 0.34
CA PRO A 54 23.70 16.86 1.48
C PRO A 54 22.74 17.18 2.63
N PHE A 55 22.29 18.43 2.72
CA PHE A 55 21.37 18.89 3.75
C PHE A 55 20.36 19.88 3.17
N GLN A 56 19.10 19.73 3.56
CA GLN A 56 18.02 20.61 3.14
C GLN A 56 17.04 20.84 4.29
N LEU A 57 16.73 22.11 4.57
CA LEU A 57 15.72 22.52 5.55
C LEU A 57 14.48 23.04 4.83
N VAL A 58 13.32 22.53 5.21
CA VAL A 58 12.00 22.87 4.65
C VAL A 58 11.07 23.22 5.81
N PHE A 59 10.22 24.23 5.62
CA PHE A 59 9.29 24.68 6.67
C PHE A 59 7.86 24.26 6.37
N TYR A 60 7.53 24.17 5.08
CA TYR A 60 6.23 23.77 4.55
C TYR A 60 6.44 23.07 3.21
N PRO A 61 5.61 22.08 2.80
CA PRO A 61 5.64 21.56 1.44
C PRO A 61 5.58 22.71 0.42
N GLY A 62 6.52 22.75 -0.53
CA GLY A 62 6.67 23.87 -1.48
C GLY A 62 7.28 25.16 -0.92
N MET A 63 7.68 25.21 0.36
CA MET A 63 8.39 26.35 0.96
C MET A 63 9.65 25.92 1.72
N PRO A 64 10.84 26.32 1.22
CA PRO A 64 11.06 27.23 0.10
C PRO A 64 10.77 26.58 -1.28
N SER A 65 10.38 27.37 -2.27
CA SER A 65 9.89 26.87 -3.57
C SER A 65 10.87 25.99 -4.34
N TRP A 66 12.17 26.23 -4.16
CA TRP A 66 13.23 25.40 -4.74
C TRP A 66 13.28 23.98 -4.17
N ALA A 67 12.72 23.75 -2.97
CA ALA A 67 12.66 22.43 -2.33
C ALA A 67 11.64 21.49 -2.98
N GLU A 68 10.74 22.03 -3.81
CA GLU A 68 9.62 21.30 -4.38
C GLU A 68 10.11 20.19 -5.32
N ASN A 69 11.05 20.48 -6.22
CA ASN A 69 11.57 19.51 -7.19
C ASN A 69 13.02 19.09 -6.92
N SER A 70 13.54 19.38 -5.72
CA SER A 70 14.95 19.14 -5.37
C SER A 70 15.25 17.66 -5.14
N THR A 71 16.42 17.20 -5.57
CA THR A 71 16.98 15.90 -5.18
C THR A 71 17.98 16.07 -4.02
N VAL A 72 17.75 15.37 -2.92
CA VAL A 72 18.62 15.40 -1.72
C VAL A 72 19.38 14.09 -1.60
N TYR A 73 20.69 14.17 -1.37
CA TYR A 73 21.55 13.03 -1.10
C TYR A 73 22.11 13.16 0.32
N GLY A 74 21.28 12.89 1.32
CA GLY A 74 21.61 13.13 2.72
C GLY A 74 20.38 13.37 3.58
N LEU A 75 20.32 14.52 4.26
CA LEU A 75 19.27 14.82 5.24
C LEU A 75 18.32 15.93 4.74
N LYS A 76 17.03 15.63 4.64
CA LYS A 76 15.95 16.61 4.43
C LYS A 76 15.15 16.75 5.72
N LEU A 77 15.22 17.91 6.36
CA LEU A 77 14.57 18.20 7.64
C LEU A 77 13.39 19.14 7.45
N GLY A 78 12.22 18.75 7.96
CA GLY A 78 10.99 19.55 7.98
C GLY A 78 10.73 20.16 9.35
N VAL A 79 10.79 21.49 9.46
CA VAL A 79 10.48 22.23 10.69
C VAL A 79 9.37 23.27 10.42
N PRO A 80 8.09 22.95 10.65
CA PRO A 80 7.58 21.68 11.18
C PRO A 80 7.37 20.59 10.11
N MET A 81 7.42 20.91 8.82
CA MET A 81 7.03 19.97 7.76
C MET A 81 7.86 20.12 6.48
N THR A 82 7.93 19.03 5.72
CA THR A 82 8.70 18.90 4.48
C THR A 82 7.89 18.14 3.44
N GLY A 83 8.15 18.39 2.17
CA GLY A 83 7.62 17.57 1.09
C GLY A 83 8.17 18.00 -0.25
N GLY A 84 7.59 17.42 -1.29
CA GLY A 84 7.79 17.88 -2.64
C GLY A 84 7.79 16.76 -3.67
N ASN A 85 7.75 17.21 -4.90
CA ASN A 85 7.91 16.49 -6.14
C ASN A 85 9.37 16.05 -6.47
N GLY A 86 10.30 16.17 -5.54
CA GLY A 86 11.69 15.72 -5.69
C GLY A 86 11.93 14.28 -5.21
N SER A 87 13.19 13.96 -4.93
CA SER A 87 13.57 12.70 -4.30
C SER A 87 14.56 12.90 -3.14
N VAL A 88 14.55 12.00 -2.17
CA VAL A 88 15.53 11.94 -1.08
C VAL A 88 16.21 10.58 -1.09
N THR A 89 17.51 10.56 -1.33
CA THR A 89 18.36 9.40 -1.05
C THR A 89 19.06 9.65 0.28
N GLY A 90 18.54 9.07 1.37
CA GLY A 90 19.01 9.33 2.73
C GLY A 90 17.86 9.39 3.74
N VAL A 91 17.79 10.46 4.53
CA VAL A 91 16.81 10.60 5.61
C VAL A 91 15.94 11.83 5.36
N GLU A 92 14.64 11.64 5.26
CA GLU A 92 13.62 12.66 5.40
C GLU A 92 12.99 12.56 6.79
N ALA A 93 13.13 13.62 7.59
CA ALA A 93 12.54 13.70 8.93
C ALA A 93 11.78 15.01 9.09
N SER A 94 10.67 14.99 9.82
CA SER A 94 9.92 16.20 10.14
C SER A 94 9.20 16.11 11.47
N PHE A 95 8.73 17.26 11.95
CA PHE A 95 7.91 17.29 13.16
C PHE A 95 6.47 16.83 12.90
N LEU A 96 5.82 17.33 11.84
CA LEU A 96 4.39 17.09 11.57
C LEU A 96 4.10 16.33 10.27
N TYR A 97 4.89 16.55 9.21
CA TYR A 97 4.57 16.00 7.89
C TYR A 97 5.82 15.84 7.03
N SER A 98 6.02 14.62 6.53
CA SER A 98 7.08 14.25 5.59
C SER A 98 6.42 13.73 4.32
N GLY A 99 6.57 14.45 3.21
CA GLY A 99 5.94 14.03 1.97
C GLY A 99 6.74 14.33 0.72
N THR A 100 8.01 13.96 0.70
CA THR A 100 8.72 13.80 -0.57
C THR A 100 8.19 12.58 -1.31
N ARG A 101 7.98 12.74 -2.62
CA ARG A 101 7.42 11.71 -3.48
C ARG A 101 8.25 10.42 -3.44
N ASP A 102 9.55 10.53 -3.70
CA ASP A 102 10.42 9.38 -3.88
C ASP A 102 11.52 9.38 -2.81
N VAL A 103 11.53 8.37 -1.94
CA VAL A 103 12.57 8.25 -0.88
C VAL A 103 13.24 6.89 -0.94
N THR A 104 14.57 6.93 -1.07
CA THR A 104 15.44 5.77 -0.90
C THR A 104 16.19 5.95 0.42
N GLY A 105 15.72 5.31 1.48
CA GLY A 105 16.26 5.42 2.83
C GLY A 105 15.16 5.49 3.89
N ILE A 106 15.09 6.56 4.66
CA ILE A 106 14.12 6.73 5.75
C ILE A 106 13.24 7.94 5.47
N GLN A 107 11.92 7.77 5.55
CA GLN A 107 10.94 8.86 5.59
C GLN A 107 10.14 8.77 6.89
N ALA A 108 10.32 9.73 7.79
CA ALA A 108 9.67 9.72 9.08
C ALA A 108 9.08 11.07 9.47
N SER A 109 7.98 11.08 10.22
CA SER A 109 7.46 12.26 10.91
C SER A 109 7.24 11.95 12.38
N TRP A 110 7.44 12.95 13.25
CA TRP A 110 7.39 12.73 14.70
C TRP A 110 5.97 12.68 15.27
N PHE A 111 5.05 13.54 14.79
CA PHE A 111 3.69 13.66 15.30
C PHE A 111 2.60 13.62 14.22
N GLY A 112 2.93 13.28 12.98
CA GLY A 112 1.93 13.24 11.93
C GLY A 112 2.18 12.22 10.85
N VAL A 113 2.17 12.68 9.60
CA VAL A 113 2.01 11.82 8.44
C VAL A 113 3.32 11.69 7.67
N ALA A 114 3.68 10.46 7.32
CA ALA A 114 4.63 10.17 6.25
C ALA A 114 3.84 9.82 4.99
N ASN A 115 3.85 10.69 3.98
CA ASN A 115 2.99 10.58 2.81
C ASN A 115 3.74 10.81 1.49
N SER A 116 3.95 9.74 0.75
CA SER A 116 4.48 9.78 -0.60
C SER A 116 3.35 9.63 -1.61
N HIS A 117 2.94 10.74 -2.22
CA HIS A 117 1.83 10.77 -3.17
C HIS A 117 2.19 11.54 -4.43
N GLY A 118 1.37 11.35 -5.46
CA GLY A 118 1.54 11.99 -6.77
C GLY A 118 2.11 11.06 -7.82
N LEU A 119 2.07 11.56 -9.06
CA LEU A 119 2.66 10.92 -10.23
C LEU A 119 3.93 11.68 -10.60
N GLY A 120 4.99 10.95 -10.93
CA GLY A 120 6.18 11.50 -11.55
C GLY A 120 5.92 11.91 -13.00
N PRO A 121 6.86 12.64 -13.64
CA PRO A 121 6.78 12.97 -15.06
C PRO A 121 6.69 11.75 -15.99
N ASP A 122 7.14 10.58 -15.52
CA ASP A 122 7.05 9.30 -16.20
C ASP A 122 5.69 8.59 -16.01
N GLY A 123 4.74 9.24 -15.35
CA GLY A 123 3.42 8.69 -15.04
C GLY A 123 3.43 7.62 -13.95
N LYS A 124 4.57 7.37 -13.29
CA LYS A 124 4.65 6.39 -12.19
C LYS A 124 4.26 7.03 -10.87
N GLY A 125 3.70 6.21 -9.99
CA GLY A 125 3.37 6.61 -8.63
C GLY A 125 4.61 6.77 -7.74
N ALA A 126 4.47 7.64 -6.73
CA ALA A 126 5.41 7.81 -5.65
C ALA A 126 5.95 6.49 -5.06
N THR A 127 7.25 6.38 -4.87
CA THR A 127 7.85 5.13 -4.39
C THR A 127 8.76 5.33 -3.19
N ILE A 128 8.62 4.46 -2.20
CA ILE A 128 9.53 4.38 -1.05
C ILE A 128 10.32 3.07 -1.07
N TYR A 129 11.64 3.20 -1.05
CA TYR A 129 12.59 2.11 -0.84
C TYR A 129 13.26 2.30 0.52
N GLY A 130 12.90 1.49 1.51
CA GLY A 130 13.46 1.55 2.87
C GLY A 130 12.40 1.65 3.96
N VAL A 131 12.53 2.61 4.87
CA VAL A 131 11.67 2.74 6.06
C VAL A 131 10.73 3.94 5.91
N GLN A 132 9.43 3.73 6.13
CA GLN A 132 8.44 4.81 6.21
C GLN A 132 7.73 4.76 7.57
N ALA A 133 7.76 5.85 8.34
CA ALA A 133 7.18 5.90 9.67
C ALA A 133 6.38 7.19 9.92
N GLY A 134 5.09 7.09 10.19
CA GLY A 134 4.25 8.22 10.57
C GLY A 134 3.24 7.82 11.63
N PRO A 135 3.28 8.37 12.85
CA PRO A 135 2.43 7.90 13.95
C PRO A 135 0.94 7.98 13.62
N THR A 136 0.48 8.97 12.84
CA THR A 136 -0.92 9.00 12.38
C THR A 136 -1.14 8.17 11.14
N MET A 137 -0.24 8.27 10.15
CA MET A 137 -0.38 7.56 8.88
C MET A 137 0.95 7.44 8.14
N ALA A 138 1.16 6.28 7.52
CA ALA A 138 2.17 6.04 6.51
C ALA A 138 1.46 5.69 5.19
N PHE A 139 1.52 6.58 4.21
CA PHE A 139 0.88 6.41 2.90
C PHE A 139 1.92 6.44 1.80
N THR A 140 1.82 5.51 0.84
CA THR A 140 2.60 5.59 -0.40
C THR A 140 1.90 4.87 -1.55
N HIS A 141 2.27 5.18 -2.80
CA HIS A 141 1.81 4.37 -3.93
C HIS A 141 2.50 3.01 -3.92
N SER A 142 3.81 2.99 -4.09
CA SER A 142 4.63 1.77 -4.06
C SER A 142 5.58 1.79 -2.87
N PHE A 143 5.79 0.63 -2.26
CA PHE A 143 6.59 0.50 -1.06
C PHE A 143 7.44 -0.76 -1.09
N TYR A 144 8.72 -0.60 -0.76
CA TYR A 144 9.72 -1.66 -0.71
C TYR A 144 10.55 -1.56 0.56
N GLY A 145 10.13 -2.21 1.66
CA GLY A 145 10.88 -2.21 2.94
C GLY A 145 10.04 -2.36 4.21
N LEU A 146 10.15 -1.43 5.18
CA LEU A 146 9.39 -1.41 6.45
C LEU A 146 8.50 -0.16 6.58
N GLN A 147 7.20 -0.34 6.82
CA GLN A 147 6.21 0.74 6.93
C GLN A 147 5.51 0.64 8.28
N ALA A 148 5.44 1.75 9.02
CA ALA A 148 4.79 1.80 10.32
C ALA A 148 3.97 3.08 10.52
N GLY A 149 2.76 2.93 11.08
CA GLY A 149 1.91 4.04 11.47
C GLY A 149 0.60 3.57 12.06
N SER A 150 -0.23 4.45 12.65
CA SER A 150 -1.57 4.04 13.09
C SER A 150 -2.36 3.45 11.92
N VAL A 151 -2.22 4.05 10.73
CA VAL A 151 -2.68 3.48 9.46
C VAL A 151 -1.50 3.37 8.50
N SER A 152 -1.24 2.18 7.98
CA SER A 152 -0.27 1.94 6.91
C SER A 152 -1.03 1.63 5.62
N TYR A 153 -0.75 2.37 4.55
CA TYR A 153 -1.55 2.35 3.33
C TYR A 153 -0.68 2.32 2.07
N VAL A 154 -0.87 1.31 1.22
CA VAL A 154 -0.20 1.19 -0.09
C VAL A 154 -1.19 1.00 -1.21
N THR A 155 -1.06 1.78 -2.30
CA THR A 155 -2.02 1.72 -3.41
C THR A 155 -1.60 0.81 -4.56
N GLN A 156 -0.30 0.59 -4.76
CA GLN A 156 0.29 -0.16 -5.85
C GLN A 156 1.05 -1.39 -5.33
N HIS A 157 1.72 -2.08 -6.26
CA HIS A 157 2.54 -3.25 -5.97
C HIS A 157 3.65 -2.87 -4.98
N SER A 158 3.71 -3.62 -3.88
CA SER A 158 4.62 -3.35 -2.77
C SER A 158 5.19 -4.66 -2.24
N CYS A 159 6.40 -4.61 -1.70
CA CYS A 159 7.06 -5.74 -1.06
C CYS A 159 7.65 -5.30 0.29
N GLY A 160 7.30 -5.98 1.38
CA GLY A 160 7.84 -5.61 2.69
C GLY A 160 6.90 -5.88 3.86
N ALA A 161 7.13 -5.18 4.97
CA ALA A 161 6.33 -5.31 6.17
C ALA A 161 5.55 -4.04 6.48
N GLN A 162 4.27 -4.18 6.87
CA GLN A 162 3.45 -3.10 7.40
C GLN A 162 3.08 -3.39 8.86
N ALA A 163 3.25 -2.39 9.73
CA ALA A 163 2.84 -2.44 11.12
C ALA A 163 1.94 -1.24 11.46
N GLY A 164 0.84 -1.48 12.17
CA GLY A 164 -0.08 -0.41 12.53
C GLY A 164 -1.33 -0.88 13.23
N PHE A 165 -2.26 0.02 13.55
CA PHE A 165 -3.60 -0.40 13.98
C PHE A 165 -4.38 -0.95 12.78
N ALA A 166 -4.28 -0.28 11.63
CA ALA A 166 -4.85 -0.75 10.37
C ALA A 166 -3.79 -0.76 9.27
N ASN A 167 -3.64 -1.89 8.58
CA ASN A 167 -2.79 -2.02 7.41
C ASN A 167 -3.65 -2.29 6.18
N VAL A 168 -3.44 -1.54 5.10
CA VAL A 168 -4.23 -1.64 3.88
C VAL A 168 -3.33 -1.70 2.66
N SER A 169 -3.55 -2.69 1.79
CA SER A 169 -2.91 -2.80 0.48
C SER A 169 -3.95 -2.92 -0.64
N ARG A 170 -3.98 -1.98 -1.58
CA ARG A 170 -5.00 -1.98 -2.65
C ARG A 170 -4.73 -2.97 -3.77
N LYS A 171 -3.52 -2.98 -4.33
CA LYS A 171 -3.17 -3.83 -5.49
C LYS A 171 -2.51 -5.14 -5.11
N ARG A 172 -1.23 -5.08 -4.73
CA ARG A 172 -0.49 -6.29 -4.36
C ARG A 172 0.47 -5.97 -3.24
N LEU A 173 0.48 -6.81 -2.22
CA LEU A 173 1.51 -6.80 -1.20
C LEU A 173 2.13 -8.19 -1.07
N ASP A 174 3.43 -8.25 -1.31
CA ASP A 174 4.25 -9.42 -1.01
C ASP A 174 4.97 -9.16 0.33
N GLY A 175 4.62 -9.87 1.41
CA GLY A 175 5.34 -9.77 2.67
C GLY A 175 4.49 -9.95 3.93
N PHE A 176 4.64 -9.06 4.91
CA PHE A 176 4.10 -9.24 6.26
C PHE A 176 3.20 -8.07 6.67
N GLN A 177 2.05 -8.35 7.27
CA GLN A 177 1.21 -7.30 7.88
C GLN A 177 0.93 -7.67 9.34
N THR A 178 1.12 -6.71 10.25
CA THR A 178 0.73 -6.86 11.66
C THR A 178 -0.04 -5.66 12.19
N GLY A 179 -1.19 -5.92 12.80
CA GLY A 179 -2.04 -4.86 13.32
C GLY A 179 -3.37 -5.34 13.87
N LEU A 180 -4.23 -4.41 14.30
CA LEU A 180 -5.58 -4.75 14.75
C LEU A 180 -6.45 -5.25 13.58
N ALA A 181 -6.27 -4.64 12.40
CA ALA A 181 -6.90 -5.03 11.15
C ALA A 181 -5.89 -5.01 9.99
N ASN A 182 -5.75 -6.13 9.30
CA ASN A 182 -4.95 -6.25 8.09
C ASN A 182 -5.88 -6.50 6.90
N VAL A 183 -5.80 -5.65 5.87
CA VAL A 183 -6.73 -5.65 4.73
C VAL A 183 -5.94 -5.61 3.43
N SER A 184 -6.13 -6.61 2.57
CA SER A 184 -5.62 -6.60 1.21
C SER A 184 -6.77 -6.70 0.22
N ALA A 185 -6.90 -5.70 -0.63
CA ALA A 185 -8.06 -5.54 -1.49
C ALA A 185 -7.95 -6.26 -2.84
N ASN A 186 -6.85 -6.97 -3.12
CA ASN A 186 -6.66 -7.63 -4.42
C ASN A 186 -5.66 -8.79 -4.37
N GLU A 187 -4.36 -8.56 -4.21
CA GLU A 187 -3.39 -9.67 -4.09
C GLU A 187 -2.59 -9.55 -2.81
N PHE A 188 -2.48 -10.66 -2.08
CA PHE A 188 -1.59 -10.76 -0.93
C PHE A 188 -0.81 -12.06 -0.96
N ASN A 189 0.51 -11.96 -0.88
CA ASN A 189 1.40 -13.11 -0.75
C ASN A 189 2.26 -12.95 0.50
N GLY A 190 2.09 -13.82 1.50
CA GLY A 190 2.89 -13.80 2.72
C GLY A 190 2.11 -14.04 4.00
N PHE A 191 2.33 -13.25 5.04
CA PHE A 191 1.81 -13.52 6.39
C PHE A 191 1.03 -12.33 6.97
N GLN A 192 -0.22 -12.54 7.39
CA GLN A 192 -0.99 -11.57 8.15
C GLN A 192 -1.14 -12.02 9.61
N PHE A 193 -0.76 -11.14 10.54
CA PHE A 193 -0.89 -11.34 11.98
C PHE A 193 -1.79 -10.26 12.59
N GLY A 194 -2.88 -10.64 13.23
CA GLY A 194 -3.75 -9.64 13.85
C GLY A 194 -5.10 -10.20 14.23
N PRO A 195 -5.83 -9.54 15.16
CA PRO A 195 -7.19 -9.93 15.49
C PRO A 195 -8.10 -10.12 14.27
N VAL A 196 -7.96 -9.26 13.26
CA VAL A 196 -8.73 -9.34 12.01
C VAL A 196 -7.80 -9.32 10.80
N ASN A 197 -7.89 -10.35 9.97
CA ASN A 197 -7.17 -10.47 8.71
C ASN A 197 -8.16 -10.65 7.55
N TYR A 198 -8.03 -9.84 6.50
CA TYR A 198 -8.90 -9.88 5.34
C TYR A 198 -8.09 -9.79 4.05
N VAL A 199 -8.37 -10.70 3.11
CA VAL A 199 -7.84 -10.65 1.75
C VAL A 199 -8.96 -10.87 0.75
N TYR A 200 -9.06 -9.98 -0.23
CA TYR A 200 -9.94 -10.11 -1.38
C TYR A 200 -9.18 -10.64 -2.59
N LYS A 201 -9.88 -11.33 -3.50
CA LYS A 201 -9.42 -11.83 -4.82
C LYS A 201 -8.35 -12.92 -4.82
N ILE A 202 -7.10 -12.65 -4.41
CA ILE A 202 -5.99 -13.62 -4.49
C ILE A 202 -5.19 -13.62 -3.20
N PHE A 203 -5.04 -14.80 -2.59
CA PHE A 203 -4.25 -15.01 -1.39
C PHE A 203 -3.32 -16.21 -1.53
N ASN A 204 -2.02 -16.00 -1.28
CA ASN A 204 -1.05 -17.07 -1.09
C ASN A 204 -0.29 -16.88 0.22
N GLY A 205 -0.52 -17.72 1.23
CA GLY A 205 0.26 -17.64 2.47
C GLY A 205 -0.48 -18.02 3.75
N PHE A 206 -0.28 -17.25 4.82
CA PHE A 206 -0.74 -17.59 6.17
C PHE A 206 -1.47 -16.43 6.86
N GLN A 207 -2.62 -16.71 7.49
CA GLN A 207 -3.32 -15.75 8.35
C GLN A 207 -3.43 -16.31 9.76
N LEU A 208 -2.99 -15.54 10.75
CA LEU A 208 -3.16 -15.83 12.18
C LEU A 208 -3.88 -14.69 12.87
N GLY A 209 -5.04 -15.00 13.42
CA GLY A 209 -5.92 -13.99 13.99
C GLY A 209 -7.12 -14.54 14.73
N ALA A 210 -7.92 -13.67 15.35
CA ALA A 210 -9.21 -14.10 15.89
C ALA A 210 -10.19 -14.40 14.75
N VAL A 211 -10.18 -13.56 13.72
CA VAL A 211 -11.03 -13.66 12.54
C VAL A 211 -10.16 -13.56 11.29
N ASN A 212 -10.13 -14.62 10.48
CA ASN A 212 -9.45 -14.66 9.20
C ASN A 212 -10.48 -14.84 8.09
N ILE A 213 -10.46 -13.95 7.10
CA ILE A 213 -11.41 -13.94 6.01
C ILE A 213 -10.65 -13.86 4.68
N PHE A 214 -11.00 -14.77 3.79
CA PHE A 214 -10.66 -14.70 2.38
C PHE A 214 -11.94 -14.72 1.54
N SER A 215 -12.05 -13.80 0.58
CA SER A 215 -13.14 -13.76 -0.38
C SER A 215 -12.59 -13.46 -1.77
N GLY A 216 -12.61 -14.43 -2.67
CA GLY A 216 -12.01 -14.22 -3.98
C GLY A 216 -11.97 -15.46 -4.86
N GLU A 217 -11.14 -15.34 -5.88
CA GLU A 217 -10.99 -16.30 -6.98
C GLU A 217 -9.96 -17.39 -6.63
N ALA A 218 -8.86 -17.02 -5.95
CA ALA A 218 -7.74 -17.93 -5.70
C ALA A 218 -7.25 -17.85 -4.25
N PHE A 219 -7.43 -18.94 -3.52
CA PHE A 219 -6.87 -19.15 -2.19
C PHE A 219 -5.85 -20.29 -2.25
N CYS A 220 -4.65 -20.07 -1.73
CA CYS A 220 -3.64 -21.08 -1.47
C CYS A 220 -2.96 -20.77 -0.14
N GLY A 221 -3.43 -21.36 0.95
CA GLY A 221 -2.86 -20.99 2.23
C GLY A 221 -3.43 -21.68 3.45
N PHE A 222 -3.00 -21.17 4.60
CA PHE A 222 -3.38 -21.67 5.92
C PHE A 222 -3.98 -20.54 6.75
N GLN A 223 -5.14 -20.79 7.36
CA GLN A 223 -5.75 -19.86 8.31
C GLN A 223 -5.82 -20.51 9.69
N THR A 224 -5.38 -19.79 10.72
CA THR A 224 -5.53 -20.22 12.11
C THR A 224 -6.12 -19.12 12.98
N GLY A 225 -7.17 -19.48 13.73
CA GLY A 225 -7.93 -18.50 14.48
C GLY A 225 -9.17 -19.03 15.16
N ILE A 226 -9.98 -18.13 15.72
CA ILE A 226 -11.27 -18.51 16.30
C ILE A 226 -12.27 -18.78 15.16
N VAL A 227 -12.30 -17.89 14.17
CA VAL A 227 -13.18 -17.97 13.00
C VAL A 227 -12.35 -17.83 11.73
N ASN A 228 -12.41 -18.85 10.87
CA ASN A 228 -11.79 -18.86 9.55
C ASN A 228 -12.88 -18.98 8.48
N VAL A 229 -12.87 -18.09 7.50
CA VAL A 229 -13.82 -18.11 6.37
C VAL A 229 -13.06 -17.94 5.07
N CYS A 230 -13.32 -18.81 4.10
CA CYS A 230 -12.71 -18.80 2.78
C CYS A 230 -13.73 -19.20 1.71
N THR A 231 -13.73 -18.51 0.57
CA THR A 231 -14.53 -18.90 -0.61
C THR A 231 -13.79 -19.83 -1.59
N GLY A 232 -12.50 -20.12 -1.36
CA GLY A 232 -11.65 -20.86 -2.32
C GLY A 232 -11.57 -22.37 -2.05
N LYS A 233 -11.00 -23.11 -3.02
CA LYS A 233 -10.94 -24.59 -3.03
C LYS A 233 -9.66 -25.22 -2.48
N LYS A 234 -8.61 -24.45 -2.19
CA LYS A 234 -7.28 -25.00 -1.82
C LYS A 234 -6.75 -24.39 -0.53
N GLY A 235 -7.04 -25.03 0.60
CA GLY A 235 -6.77 -24.40 1.89
C GLY A 235 -6.86 -25.32 3.09
N ILE A 236 -6.11 -24.97 4.12
CA ILE A 236 -6.19 -25.60 5.45
C ILE A 236 -6.64 -24.53 6.45
N GLN A 237 -7.58 -24.88 7.32
CA GLN A 237 -8.07 -24.02 8.38
C GLN A 237 -8.00 -24.76 9.72
N LEU A 238 -7.48 -24.08 10.74
CA LEU A 238 -7.48 -24.56 12.13
C LEU A 238 -8.17 -23.52 13.02
N GLY A 239 -9.25 -23.89 13.69
CA GLY A 239 -10.00 -22.94 14.49
C GLY A 239 -11.30 -23.47 15.07
N ALA A 240 -11.93 -22.71 15.95
CA ALA A 240 -13.21 -23.11 16.54
C ALA A 240 -14.31 -23.22 15.48
N VAL A 241 -14.32 -22.31 14.50
CA VAL A 241 -15.25 -22.28 13.36
C VAL A 241 -14.45 -22.14 12.07
N ASN A 242 -14.61 -23.10 11.16
CA ASN A 242 -13.93 -23.13 9.88
C ASN A 242 -14.94 -23.27 8.74
N VAL A 243 -14.95 -22.32 7.82
CA VAL A 243 -15.82 -22.29 6.64
C VAL A 243 -15.00 -22.23 5.37
N ILE A 244 -15.18 -23.22 4.49
CA ILE A 244 -14.61 -23.25 3.14
C ILE A 244 -15.78 -23.44 2.16
N ALA A 245 -16.34 -22.34 1.65
CA ALA A 245 -17.63 -22.34 0.95
C ALA A 245 -17.70 -23.32 -0.24
N ASP A 246 -16.57 -23.47 -0.96
CA ASP A 246 -16.46 -24.29 -2.17
C ASP A 246 -15.94 -25.72 -1.91
N SER A 247 -15.81 -26.13 -0.65
CA SER A 247 -15.39 -27.49 -0.25
C SER A 247 -16.55 -28.48 -0.27
N TRP A 248 -16.26 -29.79 -0.36
CA TRP A 248 -17.22 -30.86 -0.07
C TRP A 248 -17.88 -30.63 1.29
N LEU A 249 -17.08 -30.29 2.31
CA LEU A 249 -17.51 -30.04 3.69
C LEU A 249 -17.37 -28.55 4.01
N PRO A 250 -18.40 -27.72 3.75
CA PRO A 250 -18.25 -26.28 3.83
C PRO A 250 -18.06 -25.74 5.23
N PHE A 251 -18.42 -26.50 6.26
CA PHE A 251 -18.33 -26.10 7.66
C PHE A 251 -17.75 -27.24 8.50
N MET A 252 -16.75 -26.92 9.32
CA MET A 252 -16.15 -27.86 10.28
C MET A 252 -15.71 -27.13 11.56
N ILE A 253 -15.63 -27.87 12.66
CA ILE A 253 -15.10 -27.43 13.95
C ILE A 253 -13.66 -27.97 14.10
N ILE A 254 -12.79 -27.21 14.78
CA ILE A 254 -11.36 -27.49 15.02
C ILE A 254 -10.51 -27.46 13.75
N PHE A 255 -10.90 -28.16 12.68
CA PHE A 255 -10.09 -28.32 11.49
C PHE A 255 -10.96 -28.41 10.22
N ASN A 256 -10.55 -27.76 9.13
CA ASN A 256 -11.12 -27.93 7.80
C ASN A 256 -10.03 -27.94 6.71
N ILE A 257 -10.25 -28.68 5.63
CA ILE A 257 -9.33 -28.78 4.50
C ILE A 257 -10.11 -28.88 3.19
N SER A 258 -9.57 -28.26 2.14
CA SER A 258 -10.00 -28.44 0.76
C SER A 258 -8.78 -28.53 -0.14
N LEU A 259 -8.77 -29.51 -1.05
CA LEU A 259 -7.65 -29.87 -1.93
C LEU A 259 -7.89 -29.43 -3.38
#